data_AF-A0A1V6N4M2-F1
#
_entry.id   AF-A0A1V6N4M2-F1
#
_cell.length_a   1.000
_cell.length_b   1.000
_cell.length_c   1.000
_cell.angle_alpha   90.00
_cell.angle_beta   90.00
_cell.angle_gamma   90.00
#
_symmetry.space_group_name_H-M   'P 1'
#
loop_
_entity.id
_entity.type
_entity.pdbx_description
1 polymer ?
#
loop_
_entity_poly.entity_id
_entity_poly.type
_entity_poly.pdbx_seq_one_letter_code
_entity_poly.pdbx_strand_id
1 'polypeptide(L)'
;MGEVVATVKLMPESPDVDLEQMKIDAQNVVSEDAELHKIDEEPIAFGLVALNVMFIIDDGEGGTEIVEEKLAKLPNVNSVEVLDVRRLM
;
A
#
# COMPACT_ATOMS: atom_id res chain seq x y z
N MET A 1 19.64 -0.04 13.37
CA MET A 1 18.31 -0.42 12.85
C MET A 1 18.10 0.48 11.66
N GLY A 2 18.08 -0.10 10.46
CA GLY A 2 17.81 0.67 9.26
C GLY A 2 16.31 0.76 9.09
N GLU A 3 15.79 1.93 8.76
CA GLU A 3 14.38 2.08 8.40
C GLU A 3 14.23 1.80 6.90
N VAL A 4 13.13 1.18 6.49
CA VAL A 4 12.84 0.89 5.09
C VAL A 4 11.54 1.57 4.72
N VAL A 5 11.61 2.49 3.76
CA VAL A 5 10.44 3.06 3.10
C VAL A 5 10.04 2.15 1.95
N ALA A 6 8.78 1.77 1.91
CA ALA A 6 8.18 1.06 0.80
C ALA A 6 7.00 1.85 0.26
N THR A 7 6.91 1.92 -1.07
CA THR A 7 5.83 2.55 -1.80
C THR A 7 5.10 1.50 -2.60
N VAL A 8 3.84 1.28 -2.26
CA VAL A 8 3.00 0.26 -2.88
C VAL A 8 1.79 0.92 -3.52
N LYS A 9 1.57 0.67 -4.79
CA LYS A 9 0.42 1.11 -5.56
C LYS A 9 -0.65 0.01 -5.54
N LEU A 10 -1.83 0.36 -5.04
CA LEU A 10 -3.01 -0.47 -5.05
C LEU A 10 -3.88 -0.07 -6.23
N MET A 11 -4.15 -1.03 -7.12
CA MET A 11 -5.10 -0.85 -8.21
C MET A 11 -6.45 -1.42 -7.80
N PRO A 12 -7.51 -0.61 -7.74
CA PRO A 12 -8.86 -1.12 -7.54
C PRO A 12 -9.31 -1.92 -8.76
N GLU A 13 -10.29 -2.81 -8.57
CA GLU A 13 -10.87 -3.57 -9.68
C GLU A 13 -11.73 -2.72 -10.61
N SER A 14 -12.27 -1.60 -10.12
CA SER A 14 -13.21 -0.76 -10.84
C SER A 14 -13.20 0.67 -10.29
N PRO A 15 -13.62 1.67 -11.09
CA PRO A 15 -13.72 3.06 -10.64
C PRO A 15 -14.87 3.28 -9.64
N ASP A 16 -15.82 2.33 -9.56
CA ASP A 16 -16.93 2.30 -8.60
C ASP A 16 -16.53 1.72 -7.23
N VAL A 17 -15.27 1.30 -7.06
CA VAL A 17 -14.78 0.80 -5.76
C VAL A 17 -14.75 1.96 -4.76
N ASP A 18 -15.19 1.68 -3.54
CA ASP A 18 -15.19 2.65 -2.44
C ASP A 18 -13.75 2.91 -1.98
N LEU A 19 -13.17 3.99 -2.52
CA LEU A 19 -11.79 4.40 -2.23
C LEU A 19 -11.59 4.69 -0.73
N GLU A 20 -12.61 5.21 -0.05
CA GLU A 20 -12.54 5.48 1.39
C GLU A 20 -12.40 4.18 2.19
N GLN A 21 -13.24 3.18 1.92
CA GLN A 21 -13.09 1.85 2.53
C GLN A 21 -11.73 1.23 2.22
N MET A 22 -11.33 1.23 0.94
CA MET A 22 -10.07 0.63 0.51
C MET A 22 -8.85 1.30 1.16
N LYS A 23 -8.91 2.61 1.38
CA LYS A 23 -7.90 3.39 2.10
C LYS A 23 -7.85 3.02 3.58
N ILE A 24 -9.01 2.84 4.22
CA ILE A 24 -9.11 2.41 5.63
C ILE A 24 -8.57 0.99 5.79
N ASP A 25 -8.95 0.06 4.91
CA ASP A 25 -8.46 -1.31 4.92
C ASP A 25 -6.94 -1.36 4.74
N ALA A 26 -6.42 -0.66 3.73
CA ALA A 26 -4.99 -0.59 3.48
C ALA A 26 -4.24 0.03 4.66
N GLN A 27 -4.76 1.12 5.25
CA GLN A 27 -4.17 1.75 6.42
C GLN A 27 -4.15 0.82 7.64
N ASN A 28 -5.23 0.07 7.90
CA ASN A 28 -5.27 -0.88 9.00
C ASN A 28 -4.25 -2.01 8.80
N VAL A 29 -4.22 -2.60 7.61
CA VAL A 29 -3.26 -3.65 7.24
C VAL A 29 -1.82 -3.19 7.43
N VAL A 30 -1.50 -1.98 6.93
CA VAL A 30 -0.16 -1.41 7.05
C VAL A 30 0.18 -1.14 8.51
N SER A 31 -0.74 -0.51 9.26
CA SER A 31 -0.49 -0.09 10.66
C SER A 31 -0.27 -1.25 11.63
N GLU A 32 -0.63 -2.50 11.25
CA GLU A 32 -0.34 -3.68 12.06
C GLU A 32 1.15 -4.06 12.06
N ASP A 33 1.82 -3.87 10.92
CA ASP A 33 3.19 -4.38 10.69
C ASP A 33 4.20 -3.26 10.39
N ALA A 34 3.73 -2.06 10.03
CA ALA A 34 4.54 -0.92 9.60
C ALA A 34 3.92 0.43 10.00
N GLU A 35 4.72 1.49 9.98
CA GLU A 35 4.23 2.86 10.17
C GLU A 35 3.74 3.44 8.84
N LEU A 36 2.45 3.77 8.75
CA LEU A 36 1.92 4.46 7.57
C LEU A 36 2.55 5.86 7.46
N HIS A 37 3.28 6.10 6.37
CA HIS A 37 3.90 7.39 6.11
C HIS A 37 2.94 8.34 5.39
N LYS A 38 2.38 7.88 4.27
CA LYS A 38 1.52 8.70 3.40
C LYS A 38 0.65 7.82 2.51
N ILE A 39 -0.56 8.27 2.21
CA ILE A 39 -1.38 7.69 1.14
C ILE A 39 -1.72 8.79 0.15
N ASP A 40 -1.31 8.61 -1.10
CA ASP A 40 -1.69 9.46 -2.22
C ASP A 40 -2.70 8.76 -3.12
N GLU A 41 -3.62 9.53 -3.67
CA GLU A 41 -4.66 9.06 -4.58
C GLU A 41 -4.30 9.55 -5.97
N GLU A 42 -3.91 8.64 -6.84
CA GLU A 42 -3.42 8.95 -8.17
C GLU A 42 -4.49 8.59 -9.21
N PRO A 43 -5.17 9.58 -9.81
CA PRO A 43 -6.14 9.31 -10.86
C PRO A 43 -5.44 8.73 -12.09
N ILE A 44 -5.90 7.57 -12.53
CA ILE A 44 -5.48 6.84 -13.71
C ILE A 44 -6.45 7.16 -14.87
N ALA A 45 -6.16 6.61 -16.05
CA ALA A 45 -7.06 6.67 -17.19
C ALA A 45 -8.39 5.93 -16.93
N PHE A 46 -9.44 6.34 -17.64
CA PHE A 46 -10.78 5.74 -17.59
C PHE A 46 -11.49 5.82 -16.23
N GLY A 47 -11.20 6.85 -15.44
CA GLY A 47 -11.88 7.11 -14.15
C GLY A 47 -11.41 6.21 -13.01
N LEU A 48 -10.46 5.32 -13.25
CA LEU A 48 -9.79 4.54 -12.21
C LEU A 48 -8.91 5.46 -11.36
N VAL A 49 -8.82 5.19 -10.07
CA VAL A 49 -7.94 5.91 -9.14
C VAL A 49 -7.09 4.87 -8.43
N ALA A 50 -5.77 4.98 -8.54
CA ALA A 50 -4.84 4.12 -7.82
C ALA A 50 -4.53 4.74 -6.45
N LEU A 51 -4.31 3.90 -5.44
CA LEU A 51 -3.88 4.35 -4.12
C LEU A 51 -2.40 4.04 -3.92
N ASN A 52 -1.56 5.07 -3.85
CA ASN A 52 -0.14 4.96 -3.56
C ASN A 52 0.06 5.03 -2.05
N VAL A 53 0.33 3.89 -1.43
CA VAL A 53 0.52 3.73 0.00
C VAL A 53 2.03 3.67 0.30
N MET A 54 2.53 4.68 0.98
CA MET A 54 3.89 4.76 1.49
C MET A 54 3.90 4.40 2.97
N PHE A 55 4.79 3.50 3.37
CA PHE A 55 4.96 3.08 4.75
C PHE A 55 6.43 2.84 5.09
N ILE A 56 6.75 3.00 6.37
CA ILE A 56 8.09 2.80 6.94
C ILE A 56 8.05 1.55 7.81
N ILE A 57 8.99 0.65 7.60
CA ILE A 57 9.17 -0.55 8.41
C ILE A 57 10.62 -0.68 8.84
N ASP A 58 10.88 -1.24 10.03
CA ASP A 58 12.25 -1.52 10.48
C ASP A 58 12.84 -2.68 9.63
N ASP A 59 14.12 -2.64 9.29
CA ASP A 59 14.85 -3.67 8.51
C ASP A 59 15.00 -4.97 9.35
N GLY A 60 13.87 -5.64 9.60
CA GLY A 60 13.75 -6.94 10.24
C GLY A 60 13.35 -8.05 9.26
N GLU A 61 13.48 -9.31 9.66
CA GLU A 61 13.11 -10.47 8.84
C GLU A 61 11.59 -10.48 8.55
N GLY A 62 11.21 -10.21 7.30
CA GLY A 62 9.81 -10.22 6.82
C GLY A 62 9.38 -8.93 6.11
N GLY A 63 9.99 -7.79 6.47
CA GLY A 63 9.87 -6.50 5.78
C GLY A 63 8.49 -6.19 5.16
N THR A 64 8.50 -5.77 3.90
CA THR A 64 7.31 -5.32 3.15
C THR A 64 6.43 -6.46 2.65
N GLU A 65 6.98 -7.68 2.63
CA GLU A 65 6.36 -8.85 1.99
C GLU A 65 5.06 -9.26 2.68
N ILE A 66 5.02 -9.15 4.02
CA ILE A 66 3.82 -9.41 4.83
C ILE A 66 2.70 -8.42 4.48
N VAL A 67 3.05 -7.14 4.38
CA VAL A 67 2.11 -6.05 4.08
C VAL A 67 1.58 -6.22 2.65
N GLU A 68 2.45 -6.51 1.68
CA GLU A 68 2.06 -6.77 0.30
C GLU A 68 1.08 -7.94 0.17
N GLU A 69 1.36 -9.07 0.84
CA GLU A 69 0.46 -10.23 0.82
C GLU A 69 -0.91 -9.93 1.44
N LYS A 70 -0.95 -9.16 2.54
CA LYS A 70 -2.22 -8.76 3.16
C LYS A 70 -3.00 -7.81 2.26
N LEU A 71 -2.32 -6.83 1.65
CA LEU A 71 -2.92 -5.89 0.70
C LEU A 71 -3.48 -6.62 -0.53
N ALA A 72 -2.79 -7.66 -1.01
CA ALA A 72 -3.23 -8.44 -2.17
C ALA A 72 -4.45 -9.33 -1.87
N LYS A 73 -4.76 -9.58 -0.60
CA LYS A 73 -5.95 -10.33 -0.16
C LYS A 73 -7.18 -9.43 0.06
N LEU A 74 -7.06 -8.12 -0.09
CA LEU A 74 -8.17 -7.19 0.06
C LEU A 74 -9.19 -7.37 -1.08
N PRO A 75 -10.50 -7.51 -0.79
CA PRO A 75 -11.52 -7.79 -1.80
C PRO A 75 -11.72 -6.66 -2.81
N ASN A 76 -11.30 -5.44 -2.47
CA ASN A 76 -11.44 -4.25 -3.30
C ASN A 76 -10.19 -3.96 -4.16
N VAL A 77 -9.13 -4.76 -3.99
CA VAL A 77 -7.84 -4.61 -4.66
C VAL A 77 -7.72 -5.66 -5.75
N ASN A 78 -7.53 -5.23 -6.99
CA ASN A 78 -7.30 -6.12 -8.13
C ASN A 78 -5.83 -6.54 -8.20
N SER A 79 -4.93 -5.59 -8.00
CA SER A 79 -3.49 -5.85 -8.02
C SER A 79 -2.74 -4.88 -7.13
N VAL A 80 -1.67 -5.41 -6.54
CA VAL A 80 -0.73 -4.68 -5.70
C VAL A 80 0.57 -4.60 -6.48
N GLU A 81 1.10 -3.40 -6.66
CA GLU A 81 2.34 -3.15 -7.39
C GLU A 81 3.31 -2.39 -6.49
N VAL A 82 4.48 -2.95 -6.23
CA VAL A 82 5.54 -2.25 -5.49
C VAL A 82 6.24 -1.29 -6.44
N LEU A 83 6.13 0.00 -6.17
CA LEU A 83 6.77 1.04 -6.97
C LEU A 83 8.24 1.22 -6.59
N ASP A 84 8.53 1.26 -5.29
CA ASP A 84 9.86 1.62 -4.79
C ASP A 84 10.05 1.11 -3.36
N VAL A 85 11.23 0.55 -3.08
CA VAL A 85 11.65 0.15 -1.73
C VAL A 85 13.03 0.74 -1.48
N ARG A 86 13.15 1.57 -0.44
CA ARG A 86 14.37 2.29 -0.09
C ARG A 86 14.71 2.09 1.37
N ARG A 87 15.99 1.85 1.64
CA ARG A 87 16.53 1.91 2.99
C ARG A 87 16.92 3.35 3.33
N LEU A 88 16.37 3.86 4.43
CA LEU A 88 16.79 5.06 5.12
C LEU A 88 18.02 4.68 5.98
N MET A 89 19.18 5.23 5.64
CA MET A 89 20.46 5.01 6.31
C MET A 89 20.66 5.95 7.49
#